data_AF-A0A6P5RFT9-F1
#
_entry.id   AF-A0A6P5RFT9-F1
#
_cell.length_a   1.000
_cell.length_b   1.000
_cell.length_c   1.000
_cell.angle_alpha   90.00
_cell.angle_beta   90.00
_cell.angle_gamma   90.00
#
_symmetry.space_group_name_H-M   'P 1'
#
loop_
_entity.id
_entity.type
_entity.pdbx_description
1 polymer ?
#
loop_
_entity_poly.entity_id
_entity_poly.type
_entity_poly.pdbx_seq_one_letter_code
_entity_poly.pdbx_strand_id
1 'polypeptide(L)'
;MEHYIEALQYGPKRGGVAAIVDELPYIELFMSNTKCKFRTVGQEFTKSGWGFAFQRDSPLAVDLSTAILQLSENGDLQKIRNKWLSHNECSIQMNEVDSDRLSLTSFWGLFLICGVACFLSLTVFFCRILCQYRRFIPEAVEGDVEEIGPPSRRSRPSIRSTSFKNLMDFVDTKEEKIKHLLKRKGSDGKHDEASKHDEASPSSDGQAHSPS
;
A
#
# COMPACT_ATOMS: atom_id res chain seq x y z
N MET A 1 5.83 -15.70 37.01
CA MET A 1 5.45 -15.05 35.73
C MET A 1 4.86 -16.05 34.73
N GLU A 2 5.48 -17.21 34.50
CA GLU A 2 5.03 -18.18 33.47
C GLU A 2 3.56 -18.61 33.60
N HIS A 3 3.06 -18.87 34.82
CA HIS A 3 1.64 -19.19 35.04
C HIS A 3 0.66 -18.10 34.56
N TYR A 4 1.05 -16.82 34.51
CA TYR A 4 0.21 -15.76 33.93
C TYR A 4 0.11 -15.91 32.41
N ILE A 5 1.24 -16.23 31.77
CA ILE A 5 1.32 -16.51 30.32
C ILE A 5 0.45 -17.72 29.99
N GLU A 6 0.55 -18.78 30.78
CA GLU A 6 -0.20 -20.01 30.62
C GLU A 6 -1.72 -19.80 30.79
N ALA A 7 -2.14 -19.21 31.90
CA ALA A 7 -3.55 -18.96 32.19
C ALA A 7 -4.22 -18.06 31.12
N LEU A 8 -3.53 -17.02 30.64
CA LEU A 8 -4.02 -16.16 29.57
C LEU A 8 -4.01 -16.85 28.18
N GLN A 9 -3.15 -17.85 27.94
CA GLN A 9 -3.14 -18.60 26.68
C GLN A 9 -4.18 -19.72 26.60
N TYR A 10 -4.51 -20.37 27.72
CA TYR A 10 -5.66 -21.28 27.77
C TYR A 10 -6.98 -20.52 27.60
N GLY A 11 -7.11 -19.38 28.29
CA GLY A 11 -8.32 -18.56 28.28
C GLY A 11 -9.54 -19.24 28.90
N PRO A 12 -10.66 -18.51 29.07
CA PRO A 12 -11.82 -18.98 29.83
C PRO A 12 -12.49 -20.23 29.24
N LYS A 13 -12.29 -20.51 27.95
CA LYS A 13 -12.85 -21.69 27.26
C LYS A 13 -12.05 -22.98 27.46
N ARG A 14 -10.85 -22.92 28.09
CA ARG A 14 -9.97 -24.09 28.32
C ARG A 14 -9.44 -24.15 29.75
N GLY A 15 -10.15 -23.56 30.71
CA GLY A 15 -9.74 -23.54 32.13
C GLY A 15 -8.72 -22.46 32.51
N GLY A 16 -8.37 -21.56 31.59
CA GLY A 16 -7.57 -20.38 31.85
C GLY A 16 -8.41 -19.15 32.20
N VAL A 17 -7.80 -17.96 32.18
CA VAL A 17 -8.42 -16.68 32.54
C VAL A 17 -8.57 -15.74 31.34
N ALA A 18 -9.57 -14.85 31.39
CA ALA A 18 -9.79 -13.85 30.33
C ALA A 18 -8.93 -12.59 30.50
N ALA A 19 -8.58 -12.26 31.74
CA ALA A 19 -7.76 -11.13 32.14
C ALA A 19 -7.07 -11.44 33.48
N ILE A 20 -6.04 -10.67 33.82
CA ILE A 20 -5.38 -10.64 35.13
C ILE A 20 -5.35 -9.17 35.57
N VAL A 21 -5.54 -8.93 36.87
CA VAL A 21 -5.41 -7.60 37.49
C VAL A 21 -4.26 -7.70 38.49
N ASP A 22 -3.27 -6.83 38.31
CA ASP A 22 -2.02 -6.77 39.09
C ASP A 22 -1.44 -5.34 38.97
N GLU A 23 -0.43 -5.01 39.77
CA GLU A 23 0.19 -3.69 39.80
C GLU A 23 0.89 -3.35 38.47
N LEU A 24 0.75 -2.10 38.01
CA LEU A 24 1.26 -1.63 36.72
C LEU A 24 2.73 -2.02 36.43
N PRO A 25 3.74 -1.84 37.33
CA PRO A 25 5.12 -2.21 37.03
C PRO A 25 5.35 -3.71 36.79
N TYR A 26 4.52 -4.60 37.37
CA TYR A 26 4.60 -6.03 37.07
C TYR A 26 3.98 -6.34 35.70
N ILE A 27 2.90 -5.64 35.33
CA ILE A 27 2.29 -5.76 34.00
C ILE A 27 3.19 -5.18 32.90
N GLU A 28 3.87 -4.05 33.14
CA GLU A 28 4.89 -3.49 32.24
C GLU A 28 6.01 -4.51 31.93
N LEU A 29 6.60 -5.09 32.99
CA LEU A 29 7.63 -6.12 32.85
C LEU A 29 7.13 -7.41 32.18
N PHE A 30 5.87 -7.80 32.45
CA PHE A 30 5.21 -8.93 31.78
C PHE A 30 5.00 -8.69 30.29
N MET A 31 4.55 -7.50 29.87
CA MET A 31 4.37 -7.16 28.45
C MET A 31 5.71 -7.13 27.71
N SER A 32 6.74 -6.54 28.33
CA SER A 32 8.13 -6.57 27.85
C SER A 32 8.63 -8.00 27.58
N ASN A 33 8.49 -8.89 28.58
CA ASN A 33 8.96 -10.28 28.48
C ASN A 33 8.13 -11.13 27.50
N THR A 34 6.84 -10.82 27.32
CA THR A 34 5.94 -11.54 26.40
C THR A 34 5.92 -10.98 24.97
N LYS A 35 6.82 -10.04 24.65
CA LYS A 35 6.91 -9.37 23.33
C LYS A 35 5.56 -8.84 22.85
N CYS A 36 4.86 -8.14 23.75
CA CYS A 36 3.62 -7.42 23.44
C CYS A 36 2.45 -8.31 23.00
N LYS A 37 2.52 -9.63 23.26
CA LYS A 37 1.43 -10.60 22.99
C LYS A 37 0.15 -10.30 23.79
N PHE A 38 0.27 -9.53 24.87
CA PHE A 38 -0.83 -9.10 25.73
C PHE A 38 -0.81 -7.57 25.90
N ARG A 39 -1.96 -6.99 26.24
CA ARG A 39 -2.20 -5.54 26.36
C ARG A 39 -3.05 -5.25 27.60
N THR A 40 -2.72 -4.20 28.35
CA THR A 40 -3.60 -3.62 29.37
C THR A 40 -4.84 -2.98 28.73
N VAL A 41 -6.03 -3.19 29.30
CA VAL A 41 -7.30 -2.66 28.79
C VAL A 41 -8.04 -1.92 29.90
N GLY A 42 -8.55 -0.73 29.59
CA GLY A 42 -9.22 0.15 30.54
C GLY A 42 -8.28 1.15 31.20
N GLN A 43 -8.79 1.86 32.21
CA GLN A 43 -8.05 2.81 33.03
C GLN A 43 -7.50 2.13 34.30
N GLU A 44 -6.40 2.64 34.84
CA GLU A 44 -5.87 2.25 36.15
C GLU A 44 -6.93 2.33 37.25
N PHE A 45 -7.19 1.22 37.95
CA PHE A 45 -8.19 1.15 39.01
C PHE A 45 -7.79 1.92 40.28
N THR A 46 -6.49 1.99 40.58
CA THR A 46 -5.95 2.56 41.82
C THR A 46 -4.65 3.32 41.57
N LYS A 47 -4.60 4.59 41.98
CA LYS A 47 -3.39 5.42 41.94
C LYS A 47 -2.56 5.31 43.22
N SER A 48 -2.35 4.09 43.68
CA SER A 48 -1.62 3.78 44.92
C SER A 48 -0.11 3.90 44.70
N GLY A 49 0.57 4.63 45.58
CA GLY A 49 2.03 4.73 45.58
C GLY A 49 2.70 3.64 46.42
N TRP A 50 3.90 3.24 46.02
CA TRP A 50 4.79 2.38 46.82
C TRP A 50 5.56 3.25 47.84
N GLY A 51 5.88 2.70 49.02
CA GLY A 51 6.55 3.45 50.07
C GLY A 51 7.32 2.58 51.07
N PHE A 52 8.23 3.20 51.81
CA PHE A 52 9.07 2.53 52.82
C PHE A 52 8.49 2.73 54.22
N ALA A 53 8.37 1.64 54.99
CA ALA A 53 7.82 1.66 56.33
C ALA A 53 8.92 1.66 57.40
N PHE A 54 8.74 2.49 58.44
CA PHE A 54 9.65 2.63 59.58
C PHE A 54 8.89 2.57 60.90
N GLN A 55 9.61 2.43 62.00
CA GLN A 55 9.03 2.64 63.33
C GLN A 55 8.60 4.11 63.48
N ARG A 56 7.57 4.35 64.30
CA ARG A 56 7.09 5.71 64.58
C ARG A 56 8.22 6.55 65.19
N ASP A 57 8.25 7.83 64.83
CA ASP A 57 9.22 8.82 65.32
C ASP A 57 10.70 8.52 64.98
N SER A 58 10.95 7.59 64.04
CA SER A 58 12.29 7.26 63.56
C SER A 58 12.85 8.33 62.59
N PRO A 59 14.04 8.91 62.82
CA PRO A 59 14.60 9.95 61.95
C PRO A 59 14.89 9.46 60.53
N LEU A 60 15.23 8.17 60.36
CA LEU A 60 15.45 7.54 59.05
C LEU A 60 14.28 7.71 58.06
N ALA A 61 13.05 7.88 58.56
CA ALA A 61 11.89 8.15 57.70
C ALA A 61 11.99 9.53 57.04
N VAL A 62 12.50 10.53 57.75
CA VAL A 62 12.73 11.90 57.24
C VAL A 62 13.93 11.91 56.30
N ASP A 63 15.03 11.27 56.70
CA ASP A 63 16.26 11.19 55.90
C ASP A 63 16.00 10.52 54.54
N LEU A 64 15.35 9.35 54.53
CA LEU A 64 15.06 8.64 53.28
C LEU A 64 14.01 9.39 52.43
N SER A 65 12.99 10.00 53.03
CA SER A 65 12.01 10.80 52.27
C SER A 65 12.68 12.00 51.59
N THR A 66 13.63 12.65 52.28
CA THR A 66 14.41 13.77 51.73
C THR A 66 15.32 13.31 50.59
N ALA A 67 16.01 12.17 50.76
CA ALA A 67 16.85 11.59 49.71
C ALA A 67 16.04 11.17 48.46
N ILE A 68 14.85 10.59 48.64
CA ILE A 68 13.93 10.25 47.54
C ILE A 68 13.45 11.50 46.81
N LEU A 69 13.13 12.58 47.54
CA LEU A 69 12.71 13.85 46.95
C LEU A 69 13.80 14.46 46.07
N GLN A 70 15.05 14.53 46.57
CA GLN A 70 16.22 14.99 45.80
C GLN A 70 16.48 14.11 44.57
N LEU A 71 16.36 12.78 44.70
CA LEU A 71 16.52 11.83 43.60
C LEU A 71 15.43 11.98 42.52
N SER A 72 14.22 12.40 42.92
CA SER A 72 13.12 12.72 42.01
C SER A 72 13.32 14.07 41.31
N GLU A 73 13.75 15.10 42.03
CA GLU A 73 14.02 16.45 41.50
C GLU A 73 15.16 16.45 40.47
N ASN A 74 16.25 15.72 40.75
CA ASN A 74 17.38 15.53 39.84
C ASN A 74 17.07 14.61 38.64
N GLY A 75 15.86 14.02 38.58
CA GLY A 75 15.45 13.08 37.54
C GLY A 75 16.16 11.71 37.56
N ASP A 76 17.06 11.47 38.53
CA ASP A 76 17.76 10.18 38.68
C ASP A 76 16.80 9.03 38.99
N LEU A 77 15.70 9.30 39.69
CA LEU A 77 14.62 8.34 39.91
C LEU A 77 14.01 7.84 38.58
N GLN A 78 13.89 8.71 37.57
CA GLN A 78 13.42 8.32 36.24
C GLN A 78 14.48 7.52 35.47
N LYS A 79 15.78 7.86 35.62
CA LYS A 79 16.88 7.05 35.06
C LYS A 79 16.89 5.63 35.65
N ILE A 80 16.60 5.51 36.95
CA ILE A 80 16.47 4.22 37.65
C ILE A 80 15.23 3.46 37.14
N ARG A 81 14.05 4.10 37.06
CA ARG A 81 12.84 3.48 36.49
C ARG A 81 13.11 2.95 35.08
N ASN A 82 13.67 3.77 34.19
CA ASN A 82 13.91 3.37 32.81
C ASN A 82 14.94 2.25 32.72
N LYS A 83 16.03 2.30 33.50
CA LYS A 83 17.08 1.26 33.51
C LYS A 83 16.59 -0.12 33.95
N TRP A 84 15.61 -0.20 34.86
CA TRP A 84 15.13 -1.47 35.41
C TRP A 84 13.78 -1.94 34.87
N LEU A 85 12.92 -1.04 34.38
CA LEU A 85 11.57 -1.36 33.90
C LEU A 85 11.37 -1.17 32.38
N SER A 86 12.07 -0.23 31.73
CA SER A 86 12.00 -0.06 30.26
C SER A 86 13.00 -1.00 29.56
N HIS A 87 12.77 -2.31 29.69
CA HIS A 87 13.64 -3.35 29.10
C HIS A 87 13.11 -3.93 27.76
N ASN A 88 11.89 -3.54 27.36
CA ASN A 88 11.43 -3.51 25.98
C ASN A 88 10.25 -2.55 25.93
N GLU A 89 10.36 -1.48 25.15
CA GLU A 89 9.18 -0.70 24.79
C GLU A 89 8.39 -1.46 23.72
N CYS A 90 7.62 -2.43 24.20
CA CYS A 90 6.26 -2.61 23.69
C CYS A 90 5.57 -1.25 23.78
N SER A 91 5.69 -0.45 22.71
CA SER A 91 5.19 0.91 22.66
C SER A 91 3.77 0.92 23.19
N ILE A 92 3.53 1.58 24.33
CA ILE A 92 2.22 1.62 24.97
C ILE A 92 1.36 2.55 24.12
N GLN A 93 0.81 1.98 23.04
CA GLN A 93 -0.18 2.60 22.16
C GLN A 93 -1.53 2.62 22.88
N MET A 94 -1.56 3.37 23.98
CA MET A 94 -2.75 4.07 24.46
C MET A 94 -2.98 5.33 23.62
N ASN A 95 -1.93 5.88 23.00
CA ASN A 95 -2.04 6.92 21.97
C ASN A 95 -2.23 6.27 20.59
N GLU A 96 -3.49 6.08 20.18
CA GLU A 96 -4.14 6.91 19.15
C GLU A 96 -3.24 7.57 18.06
N VAL A 97 -2.26 6.85 17.48
CA VAL A 97 -1.36 7.41 16.43
C VAL A 97 -1.19 6.51 15.21
N ASP A 98 -1.31 5.18 15.34
CA ASP A 98 -1.35 4.28 14.17
C ASP A 98 -2.77 4.10 13.60
N SER A 99 -3.80 4.67 14.26
CA SER A 99 -5.19 4.67 13.78
C SER A 99 -5.38 5.52 12.52
N ASP A 100 -4.63 6.63 12.38
CA ASP A 100 -4.72 7.55 11.23
C ASP A 100 -3.84 7.13 10.05
N ARG A 101 -3.01 6.09 10.20
CA ARG A 101 -2.21 5.54 9.11
C ARG A 101 -2.99 4.45 8.40
N LEU A 102 -3.77 4.81 7.37
CA LEU A 102 -4.42 3.82 6.50
C LEU A 102 -3.35 2.95 5.80
N SER A 103 -3.03 1.82 6.43
CA SER A 103 -2.05 0.87 5.91
C SER A 103 -2.51 0.29 4.57
N LEU A 104 -1.54 0.00 3.69
CA LEU A 104 -1.83 -0.57 2.36
C LEU A 104 -2.56 -1.93 2.45
N THR A 105 -2.44 -2.61 3.60
CA THR A 105 -3.21 -3.82 3.97
C THR A 105 -4.72 -3.57 3.90
N SER A 106 -5.21 -2.44 4.41
CA SER A 106 -6.64 -2.09 4.36
C SER A 106 -7.12 -1.73 2.95
N PHE A 107 -6.21 -1.27 2.08
CA PHE A 107 -6.49 -0.97 0.67
C PHE A 107 -6.44 -2.19 -0.26
N TRP A 108 -6.16 -3.40 0.24
CA TRP A 108 -6.09 -4.62 -0.57
C TRP A 108 -7.35 -4.87 -1.40
N GLY A 109 -8.54 -4.51 -0.88
CA GLY A 109 -9.80 -4.60 -1.63
C GLY A 109 -9.86 -3.68 -2.86
N LEU A 110 -9.33 -2.45 -2.78
CA LEU A 110 -9.26 -1.53 -3.91
C LEU A 110 -8.30 -2.04 -4.99
N PHE A 111 -7.14 -2.56 -4.57
CA PHE A 111 -6.19 -3.20 -5.48
C PHE A 111 -6.79 -4.44 -6.17
N LEU A 112 -7.54 -5.27 -5.43
CA LEU A 112 -8.24 -6.43 -5.97
C LEU A 112 -9.27 -6.03 -7.04
N ILE A 113 -10.13 -5.05 -6.75
CA ILE A 113 -11.17 -4.57 -7.67
C ILE A 113 -10.54 -3.98 -8.93
N CYS A 114 -9.53 -3.10 -8.78
CA CYS A 114 -8.82 -2.50 -9.91
C CYS A 114 -8.09 -3.56 -10.76
N GLY A 115 -7.37 -4.48 -10.12
CA GLY A 115 -6.66 -5.57 -10.79
C GLY A 115 -7.58 -6.49 -11.58
N VAL A 116 -8.73 -6.88 -11.01
CA VAL A 116 -9.75 -7.69 -11.70
C VAL A 116 -10.38 -6.93 -12.87
N ALA A 117 -10.71 -5.64 -12.71
CA ALA A 117 -11.26 -4.83 -13.79
C ALA A 117 -10.26 -4.68 -14.96
N CYS A 118 -8.98 -4.40 -14.67
CA CYS A 118 -7.91 -4.36 -15.67
C CYS A 118 -7.70 -5.72 -16.35
N PHE A 119 -7.68 -6.82 -15.58
CA PHE A 119 -7.51 -8.16 -16.13
C PHE A 119 -8.67 -8.59 -17.04
N LEU A 120 -9.92 -8.30 -16.65
CA LEU A 120 -11.10 -8.55 -17.48
C LEU A 120 -11.07 -7.70 -18.77
N SER A 121 -10.72 -6.41 -18.67
CA SER A 121 -10.60 -5.52 -19.83
C SER A 121 -9.53 -6.01 -20.82
N LEU A 122 -8.33 -6.35 -20.32
CA LEU A 122 -7.25 -6.93 -21.13
C LEU A 122 -7.65 -8.28 -21.74
N THR A 123 -8.32 -9.15 -20.98
CA THR A 123 -8.78 -10.46 -21.46
C THR A 123 -9.82 -10.30 -22.57
N VAL A 124 -10.81 -9.42 -22.41
CA VAL A 124 -11.82 -9.14 -23.45
C VAL A 124 -11.17 -8.52 -24.68
N PHE A 125 -10.26 -7.56 -24.53
CA PHE A 125 -9.52 -6.97 -25.66
C PHE A 125 -8.72 -8.04 -26.42
N PHE A 126 -7.93 -8.84 -25.70
CA PHE A 126 -7.12 -9.91 -26.27
C PHE A 126 -7.97 -10.98 -26.96
N CYS A 127 -9.10 -11.37 -26.36
CA CYS A 127 -10.08 -12.27 -26.99
C CYS A 127 -10.68 -11.66 -28.26
N ARG A 128 -11.03 -10.36 -28.29
CA ARG A 128 -11.55 -9.72 -29.52
C ARG A 128 -10.48 -9.66 -30.63
N ILE A 129 -9.22 -9.40 -30.30
CA ILE A 129 -8.11 -9.45 -31.26
C ILE A 129 -7.90 -10.88 -31.77
N LEU A 130 -7.83 -11.89 -30.89
CA LEU A 130 -7.69 -13.30 -31.28
C LEU A 130 -8.89 -13.82 -32.10
N CYS A 131 -10.11 -13.43 -31.77
CA CYS A 131 -11.31 -13.79 -32.53
C CYS A 131 -11.34 -13.13 -33.91
N GLN A 132 -10.92 -11.86 -34.05
CA GLN A 132 -10.78 -11.24 -35.37
C GLN A 132 -9.67 -11.90 -36.19
N TYR A 133 -8.50 -12.15 -35.59
CA TYR A 133 -7.39 -12.88 -36.23
C TYR A 133 -7.81 -14.29 -36.68
N ARG A 134 -8.54 -15.03 -35.83
CA ARG A 134 -9.15 -16.33 -36.18
C ARG A 134 -10.18 -16.23 -37.31
N ARG A 135 -10.98 -15.16 -37.37
CA ARG A 135 -11.96 -14.93 -38.45
C ARG A 135 -11.30 -14.43 -39.75
N PHE A 136 -10.05 -14.01 -39.70
CA PHE A 136 -9.23 -13.64 -40.87
C PHE A 136 -8.35 -14.78 -41.39
N ILE A 137 -8.40 -15.96 -40.76
CA ILE A 137 -7.73 -17.20 -41.23
C ILE A 137 -8.81 -18.29 -41.38
N PRO A 138 -9.67 -18.13 -42.41
CA PRO A 138 -9.89 -19.24 -43.33
C PRO A 138 -10.11 -18.76 -44.79
N GLU A 139 -9.07 -18.20 -45.43
CA GLU A 139 -9.05 -17.82 -46.86
C GLU A 139 -7.62 -17.99 -47.41
N ALA A 140 -7.11 -19.24 -47.40
CA ALA A 140 -5.72 -19.54 -47.77
C ALA A 140 -5.43 -21.01 -48.16
N VAL A 141 -6.43 -21.76 -48.65
CA VAL A 141 -6.21 -23.02 -49.40
C VAL A 141 -7.31 -23.17 -50.45
N GLU A 142 -7.09 -22.63 -51.64
CA GLU A 142 -7.73 -23.08 -52.89
C GLU A 142 -6.64 -23.58 -53.85
N GLY A 143 -7.01 -24.57 -54.68
CA GLY A 143 -6.12 -25.25 -55.64
C GLY A 143 -5.21 -26.32 -55.01
N ASP A 144 -5.08 -27.53 -55.55
CA ASP A 144 -5.77 -28.16 -56.70
C ASP A 144 -5.66 -29.71 -56.61
N VAL A 145 -6.26 -30.39 -57.61
CA VAL A 145 -6.09 -31.82 -57.99
C VAL A 145 -7.04 -32.85 -57.34
N GLU A 146 -7.75 -33.57 -58.20
CA GLU A 146 -8.55 -34.78 -57.91
C GLU A 146 -7.67 -36.02 -57.67
N GLU A 147 -8.08 -36.89 -56.73
CA GLU A 147 -8.07 -38.36 -56.92
C GLU A 147 -8.90 -39.07 -55.82
N ILE A 148 -9.28 -40.32 -56.05
CA ILE A 148 -10.39 -41.01 -55.37
C ILE A 148 -9.88 -41.98 -54.29
N GLY A 149 -10.33 -41.82 -53.03
CA GLY A 149 -10.05 -42.80 -51.97
C GLY A 149 -10.82 -42.58 -50.64
N PRO A 150 -11.19 -43.65 -49.91
CA PRO A 150 -12.00 -43.55 -48.68
C PRO A 150 -11.19 -43.15 -47.43
N PRO A 151 -11.82 -42.48 -46.44
CA PRO A 151 -11.10 -41.84 -45.33
C PRO A 151 -10.57 -42.82 -44.28
N SER A 152 -9.34 -42.59 -43.80
CA SER A 152 -8.73 -43.36 -42.72
C SER A 152 -8.08 -42.51 -41.63
N ARG A 153 -8.64 -42.66 -40.41
CA ARG A 153 -8.07 -42.36 -39.08
C ARG A 153 -7.92 -40.88 -38.68
N ARG A 154 -8.30 -40.63 -37.42
CA ARG A 154 -8.24 -39.34 -36.73
C ARG A 154 -6.78 -38.94 -36.45
N SER A 155 -6.34 -37.81 -36.98
CA SER A 155 -5.13 -37.13 -36.50
C SER A 155 -5.51 -36.03 -35.51
N ARG A 156 -4.98 -36.10 -34.27
CA ARG A 156 -5.14 -35.04 -33.26
C ARG A 156 -4.53 -33.72 -33.77
N PRO A 157 -5.21 -32.56 -33.63
CA PRO A 157 -4.56 -31.27 -33.77
C PRO A 157 -3.45 -31.13 -32.72
N SER A 158 -2.20 -30.98 -33.17
CA SER A 158 -1.08 -30.69 -32.28
C SER A 158 -1.18 -29.24 -31.78
N ILE A 159 -1.05 -29.03 -30.47
CA ILE A 159 -1.09 -27.71 -29.84
C ILE A 159 0.24 -26.99 -30.09
N ARG A 160 0.43 -26.47 -31.31
CA ARG A 160 1.61 -25.69 -31.67
C ARG A 160 1.48 -24.26 -31.13
N SER A 161 2.14 -23.99 -30.00
CA SER A 161 2.17 -22.66 -29.38
C SER A 161 2.77 -21.60 -30.32
N THR A 162 1.99 -20.56 -30.61
CA THR A 162 2.40 -19.35 -31.36
C THR A 162 2.08 -18.08 -30.55
N SER A 163 2.26 -18.15 -29.23
CA SER A 163 1.55 -17.28 -28.27
C SER A 163 2.05 -15.83 -28.12
N PHE A 164 3.27 -15.47 -28.55
CA PHE A 164 3.85 -14.15 -28.23
C PHE A 164 4.62 -13.45 -29.37
N LYS A 165 5.29 -14.17 -30.27
CA LYS A 165 6.13 -13.56 -31.32
C LYS A 165 5.33 -12.62 -32.24
N ASN A 166 4.16 -13.06 -32.70
CA ASN A 166 3.29 -12.27 -33.58
C ASN A 166 2.72 -11.01 -32.88
N LEU A 167 2.71 -10.96 -31.55
CA LEU A 167 2.28 -9.78 -30.79
C LEU A 167 3.42 -8.77 -30.63
N MET A 168 4.65 -9.24 -30.37
CA MET A 168 5.85 -8.37 -30.43
C MET A 168 5.98 -7.73 -31.82
N ASP A 169 5.90 -8.53 -32.89
CA ASP A 169 6.00 -8.08 -34.28
C ASP A 169 4.95 -7.02 -34.66
N PHE A 170 3.71 -7.17 -34.16
CA PHE A 170 2.65 -6.16 -34.32
C PHE A 170 2.89 -4.89 -33.49
N VAL A 171 3.53 -5.00 -32.32
CA VAL A 171 3.89 -3.87 -31.46
C VAL A 171 5.06 -3.07 -32.04
N ASP A 172 6.14 -3.71 -32.51
CA ASP A 172 7.23 -3.05 -33.26
C ASP A 172 6.66 -2.34 -34.50
N THR A 173 5.83 -3.04 -35.27
CA THR A 173 5.14 -2.49 -36.46
C THR A 173 4.23 -1.30 -36.13
N LYS A 174 3.78 -1.15 -34.88
CA LYS A 174 3.04 0.02 -34.38
C LYS A 174 3.97 1.13 -33.89
N GLU A 175 5.05 0.78 -33.21
CA GLU A 175 6.03 1.74 -32.67
C GLU A 175 6.75 2.50 -33.79
N GLU A 176 7.22 1.81 -34.83
CA GLU A 176 7.87 2.45 -35.98
C GLU A 176 6.93 3.41 -36.74
N LYS A 177 5.64 3.10 -36.80
CA LYS A 177 4.64 4.02 -37.38
C LYS A 177 4.45 5.28 -36.53
N ILE A 178 4.53 5.17 -35.21
CA ILE A 178 4.49 6.32 -34.29
C ILE A 178 5.77 7.16 -34.43
N LYS A 179 6.96 6.53 -34.45
CA LYS A 179 8.25 7.21 -34.70
C LYS A 179 8.24 7.97 -36.03
N HIS A 180 7.73 7.36 -37.11
CA HIS A 180 7.66 7.99 -38.42
C HIS A 180 6.66 9.16 -38.47
N LEU A 181 5.51 9.05 -37.80
CA LEU A 181 4.54 10.15 -37.69
C LEU A 181 5.10 11.34 -36.89
N LEU A 182 5.79 11.07 -35.78
CA LEU A 182 6.48 12.11 -35.00
C LEU A 182 7.60 12.78 -35.81
N LYS A 183 8.42 12.00 -36.54
CA LYS A 183 9.50 12.53 -37.37
C LYS A 183 8.99 13.38 -38.54
N ARG A 184 7.85 13.00 -39.14
CA ARG A 184 7.19 13.82 -40.19
C ARG A 184 6.63 15.12 -39.62
N LYS A 185 5.91 15.05 -38.49
CA LYS A 185 5.33 16.23 -37.83
C LYS A 185 6.39 17.21 -37.29
N GLY A 186 7.57 16.71 -36.93
CA GLY A 186 8.74 17.54 -36.58
C GLY A 186 9.42 18.26 -37.76
N SER A 187 9.00 17.99 -39.01
CA SER A 187 9.54 18.66 -40.20
C SER A 187 8.63 19.76 -40.77
N ASP A 188 7.30 19.65 -40.59
CA ASP A 188 6.36 20.69 -41.05
C ASP A 188 6.50 21.98 -40.22
N GLY A 189 6.64 21.86 -38.89
CA GLY A 189 6.74 22.98 -37.95
C GLY A 189 8.06 23.77 -37.98
N LYS A 190 8.68 23.88 -39.15
CA LYS A 190 9.93 24.62 -39.39
C LYS A 190 9.92 25.49 -40.65
N HIS A 191 8.75 25.67 -41.28
CA HIS A 191 8.59 26.45 -42.52
C HIS A 191 7.79 27.74 -42.37
N ASP A 192 7.07 27.95 -41.27
CA ASP A 192 6.08 29.04 -41.11
C ASP A 192 6.63 30.35 -40.50
N GLU A 193 7.96 30.52 -40.41
CA GLU A 193 8.60 31.73 -39.87
C GLU A 193 9.61 32.34 -40.85
N ALA A 194 9.19 32.58 -42.10
CA ALA A 194 9.96 33.31 -43.10
C ALA A 194 9.08 34.09 -44.08
N SER A 195 9.15 35.43 -44.01
CA SER A 195 8.39 36.42 -44.80
C SER A 195 6.87 36.46 -44.48
N LYS A 196 6.16 37.58 -44.67
CA LYS A 196 6.52 38.77 -45.47
C LYS A 196 5.95 40.08 -44.89
N HIS A 197 6.81 41.08 -44.69
CA HIS A 197 6.44 42.50 -44.60
C HIS A 197 6.25 43.07 -46.02
N ASP A 198 5.34 44.03 -46.20
CA ASP A 198 5.61 45.36 -46.80
C ASP A 198 4.30 46.13 -47.11
N GLU A 199 4.42 47.43 -47.41
CA GLU A 199 3.44 48.49 -47.11
C GLU A 199 3.01 49.31 -48.34
N ALA A 200 1.73 49.77 -48.40
CA ALA A 200 1.28 50.99 -49.10
C ALA A 200 -0.21 51.33 -48.79
N SER A 201 -0.57 52.62 -48.81
CA SER A 201 -1.91 53.20 -48.51
C SER A 201 -2.34 54.20 -49.64
N PRO A 202 -3.30 55.16 -49.51
CA PRO A 202 -4.42 55.41 -48.57
C PRO A 202 -5.77 55.85 -49.25
N SER A 203 -6.73 56.40 -48.47
CA SER A 203 -7.86 57.30 -48.88
C SER A 203 -9.06 56.68 -49.63
N SER A 204 -10.36 57.02 -49.45
CA SER A 204 -11.24 57.67 -48.41
C SER A 204 -12.71 57.27 -48.79
N ASP A 205 -13.85 57.61 -48.17
CA ASP A 205 -14.33 58.48 -47.07
C ASP A 205 -15.71 57.86 -46.60
N GLY A 206 -16.63 58.40 -45.75
CA GLY A 206 -16.72 59.64 -44.97
C GLY A 206 -18.19 59.91 -44.50
N GLN A 207 -18.39 60.49 -43.31
CA GLN A 207 -19.66 61.07 -42.76
C GLN A 207 -20.89 60.14 -42.52
N ALA A 208 -21.85 60.39 -41.61
CA ALA A 208 -21.85 60.78 -40.17
C ALA A 208 -23.28 60.59 -39.59
N HIS A 209 -23.46 60.42 -38.26
CA HIS A 209 -24.33 61.27 -37.41
C HIS A 209 -24.49 60.80 -35.95
N SER A 210 -24.66 61.79 -35.08
CA SER A 210 -25.14 61.75 -33.67
C SER A 210 -25.92 63.07 -33.45
N PRO A 211 -26.32 63.52 -32.23
CA PRO A 211 -26.37 62.84 -30.92
C PRO A 211 -27.71 63.05 -30.16
N SER A 212 -27.89 62.37 -29.02
CA SER A 212 -28.38 62.93 -27.73
C SER A 212 -28.16 61.90 -26.62
#